data_AF-A0A8H7DRS5-F1
#
_entry.id   AF-A0A8H7DRS5-F1
#
_cell.length_a   1.000
_cell.length_b   1.000
_cell.length_c   1.000
_cell.angle_alpha   90.00
_cell.angle_beta   90.00
_cell.angle_gamma   90.00
#
_symmetry.space_group_name_H-M   'P 1'
#
loop_
_entity.id
_entity.type
_entity.pdbx_description
1 polymer ?
#
loop_
_entity_poly.entity_id
_entity_poly.type
_entity_poly.pdbx_seq_one_letter_code
_entity_poly.pdbx_strand_id
1 'polypeptide(L)'
;MAPNYTRKTEYYMFGGNSRPNKAKQLAHARQSITITGLGSKSFDNIVQNCCHMYTMFSRYTPNAKLQPVPEFISKYRDAGNGGAIESPALTASSRFFTPIKQASGFDVVSINPELDPRGILGKVDATKWVHTEDNEVGYYIQTSHADQNRQVDKAPKLNIGDIVEIQASMLSLPSKGTYTVKLILRSIVLLDGHLTSAATTARTLAADTIILPPPRQLKWQNPYSGYVSQRAQTPQINEADVPQYQPEEELEESDWHNMPTE
;
A
#
# COMPACT_ATOMS: atom_id res chain seq x y z
N MET A 1 24.78 9.23 29.21
CA MET A 1 23.31 9.34 29.22
C MET A 1 22.87 9.81 27.84
N ALA A 2 22.38 8.90 26.99
CA ALA A 2 21.91 9.24 25.64
C ALA A 2 20.37 9.31 25.64
N PRO A 3 19.75 10.27 24.95
CA PRO A 3 18.30 10.40 24.94
C PRO A 3 17.66 9.39 23.98
N ASN A 4 16.66 8.66 24.48
CA ASN A 4 15.80 7.78 23.70
C ASN A 4 14.90 8.63 22.78
N TYR A 5 15.15 8.61 21.48
CA TYR A 5 14.21 9.14 20.48
C TYR A 5 13.34 8.02 19.94
N THR A 6 12.15 7.89 20.52
CA THR A 6 11.04 7.12 19.95
C THR A 6 10.53 7.85 18.71
N ARG A 7 10.82 7.32 17.51
CA ARG A 7 10.16 7.78 16.27
C ARG A 7 8.68 7.41 16.33
N LYS A 8 7.83 8.40 16.62
CA LYS A 8 6.41 8.36 16.28
C LYS A 8 6.27 8.63 14.79
N THR A 9 5.79 7.64 14.04
CA THR A 9 5.26 7.84 12.70
C THR A 9 3.90 8.53 12.86
N GLU A 10 3.88 9.85 12.76
CA GLU A 10 2.64 10.62 12.73
C GLU A 10 1.98 10.46 11.36
N TYR A 11 0.93 9.64 11.32
CA TYR A 11 -0.06 9.70 10.25
C TYR A 11 -0.92 10.92 10.53
N TYR A 12 -0.87 11.92 9.64
CA TYR A 12 -1.87 12.98 9.61
C TYR A 12 -3.22 12.38 9.21
N MET A 13 -3.99 11.96 10.20
CA MET A 13 -5.41 11.67 10.08
C MET A 13 -6.15 12.99 10.34
N PHE A 14 -6.55 13.68 9.28
CA PHE A 14 -7.63 14.67 9.43
C PHE A 14 -8.91 13.93 9.81
N GLY A 15 -9.53 14.37 10.91
CA GLY A 15 -10.62 13.70 11.59
C GLY A 15 -11.90 13.53 10.76
N GLY A 16 -12.62 12.46 11.10
CA GLY A 16 -13.95 12.14 10.60
C GLY A 16 -14.20 10.63 10.67
N ASN A 17 -15.00 10.18 11.63
CA ASN A 17 -15.41 8.78 11.80
C ASN A 17 -16.14 8.26 10.53
N SER A 18 -15.41 7.61 9.64
CA SER A 18 -15.95 6.69 8.63
C SER A 18 -14.81 5.80 8.15
N ARG A 19 -14.90 4.49 8.42
CA ARG A 19 -13.98 3.52 7.79
C ARG A 19 -14.10 3.73 6.27
N PRO A 20 -13.03 4.13 5.56
CA PRO A 20 -13.12 4.33 4.13
C PRO A 20 -13.53 3.01 3.47
N ASN A 21 -14.51 3.09 2.58
CA ASN A 21 -14.98 1.93 1.81
C ASN A 21 -13.78 1.33 1.06
N LYS A 22 -13.34 0.13 1.46
CA LYS A 22 -12.14 -0.53 0.92
C LYS A 22 -12.18 -0.65 -0.61
N ALA A 23 -13.37 -0.80 -1.20
CA ALA A 23 -13.54 -0.84 -2.65
C ALA A 23 -13.23 0.51 -3.32
N LYS A 24 -13.56 1.64 -2.66
CA LYS A 24 -13.19 2.99 -3.14
C LYS A 24 -11.68 3.21 -3.09
N GLN A 25 -10.99 2.70 -2.06
CA GLN A 25 -9.54 2.80 -1.99
C GLN A 25 -8.86 1.97 -3.07
N LEU A 26 -9.37 0.76 -3.33
CA LEU A 26 -8.85 -0.15 -4.34
C LEU A 26 -8.91 0.46 -5.75
N ALA A 27 -9.98 1.18 -6.07
CA ALA A 27 -10.12 1.89 -7.35
C ALA A 27 -9.02 2.93 -7.61
N HIS A 28 -8.35 3.41 -6.56
CA HIS A 28 -7.24 4.37 -6.64
C HIS A 28 -5.86 3.71 -6.42
N ALA A 29 -5.80 2.38 -6.40
CA ALA A 29 -4.54 1.64 -6.28
C ALA A 29 -3.59 1.97 -7.45
N ARG A 30 -2.30 1.99 -7.14
CA ARG A 30 -1.23 2.31 -8.09
C ARG A 30 -0.10 1.29 -7.98
N GLN A 31 0.53 1.02 -9.09
CA GLN A 31 1.84 0.37 -9.17
C GLN A 31 2.88 1.47 -9.15
N SER A 32 3.81 1.46 -8.19
CA SER A 32 4.84 2.48 -8.09
C SER A 32 6.18 1.89 -7.72
N ILE A 33 7.24 2.45 -8.30
CA ILE A 33 8.62 2.13 -7.97
C ILE A 33 9.39 3.42 -7.77
N THR A 34 10.25 3.42 -6.75
CA THR A 34 11.20 4.50 -6.49
C THR A 34 12.60 3.95 -6.63
N ILE A 35 13.39 4.56 -7.51
CA ILE A 35 14.78 4.18 -7.76
C ILE A 35 15.73 5.30 -7.35
N THR A 36 16.92 4.91 -6.92
CA THR A 36 18.02 5.82 -6.60
C THR A 36 19.33 5.26 -7.15
N GLY A 37 20.26 6.15 -7.49
CA GLY A 37 21.54 5.78 -8.09
C GLY A 37 22.65 5.41 -7.12
N LEU A 38 22.39 5.44 -5.80
CA LEU A 38 23.39 5.17 -4.75
C LEU A 38 24.72 5.94 -4.95
N GLY A 39 24.62 7.22 -5.37
CA GLY A 39 25.78 8.08 -5.65
C GLY A 39 26.38 7.96 -7.05
N SER A 40 25.74 7.23 -7.97
CA SER A 40 26.16 7.14 -9.37
C SER A 40 25.97 8.46 -10.14
N LYS A 41 27.05 8.95 -10.74
CA LYS A 41 27.04 10.14 -11.60
C LYS A 41 26.09 10.00 -12.79
N SER A 42 25.98 8.80 -13.36
CA SER A 42 25.08 8.54 -14.48
C SER A 42 23.62 8.73 -14.07
N PHE A 43 23.26 8.32 -12.86
CA PHE A 43 21.92 8.54 -12.32
C PHE A 43 21.66 10.01 -12.00
N ASP A 44 22.65 10.73 -11.45
CA ASP A 44 22.54 12.17 -11.21
C ASP A 44 22.26 12.93 -12.52
N ASN A 45 22.95 12.56 -13.61
CA ASN A 45 22.68 13.11 -14.94
C ASN A 45 21.26 12.81 -15.43
N ILE A 46 20.74 11.60 -15.19
CA ILE A 46 19.35 11.25 -15.52
C ILE A 46 18.37 12.14 -14.74
N VAL A 47 18.59 12.35 -13.44
CA VAL A 47 17.75 13.23 -12.61
C VAL A 47 17.80 14.67 -13.12
N GLN A 48 18.98 15.17 -13.47
CA GLN A 48 19.14 16.50 -14.07
C GLN A 48 18.41 16.62 -15.41
N ASN A 49 18.49 15.60 -16.27
CA ASN A 49 17.75 15.57 -17.53
C ASN A 49 16.23 15.56 -17.30
N CYS A 50 15.75 14.83 -16.29
CA CYS A 50 14.33 14.87 -15.90
C CYS A 50 13.91 16.27 -15.41
N CYS A 51 14.73 16.95 -14.62
CA CYS A 51 14.48 18.35 -14.25
C CYS A 51 14.44 19.26 -15.48
N HIS A 52 15.35 19.05 -16.44
CA HIS A 52 15.37 19.83 -17.66
C HIS A 52 14.09 19.62 -18.49
N MET A 53 13.65 18.38 -18.70
CA MET A 53 12.39 18.07 -19.38
C MET A 53 11.19 18.68 -18.66
N TYR A 54 11.17 18.64 -17.32
CA TYR A 54 10.15 19.31 -16.52
C TYR A 54 10.09 20.83 -16.79
N THR A 55 11.23 21.49 -16.93
CA THR A 55 11.27 22.93 -17.30
C THR A 55 10.83 23.17 -18.75
N MET A 56 10.94 22.18 -19.64
CA MET A 56 10.35 22.30 -20.98
C MET A 56 8.82 22.28 -20.90
N PHE A 57 8.23 21.39 -20.09
CA PHE A 57 6.78 21.36 -19.90
C PHE A 57 6.22 22.69 -19.38
N SER A 58 6.96 23.44 -18.56
CA SER A 58 6.49 24.75 -18.08
C SER A 58 6.31 25.76 -19.20
N ARG A 59 7.14 25.69 -20.25
CA ARG A 59 7.07 26.57 -21.43
C ARG A 59 5.88 26.24 -22.33
N TYR A 60 5.54 24.96 -22.44
CA TYR A 60 4.43 24.50 -23.28
C TYR A 60 3.08 24.44 -22.54
N THR A 61 3.09 24.63 -21.23
CA THR A 61 1.86 24.65 -20.43
C THR A 61 1.17 26.01 -20.54
N PRO A 62 -0.11 26.07 -20.93
CA PRO A 62 -0.84 27.33 -21.04
C PRO A 62 -0.83 28.11 -19.72
N ASN A 63 -0.58 29.43 -19.80
CA ASN A 63 -0.66 30.36 -18.68
C ASN A 63 0.28 30.04 -17.48
N ALA A 64 1.38 29.32 -17.72
CA ALA A 64 2.38 28.97 -16.69
C ALA A 64 1.78 28.27 -15.44
N LYS A 65 0.67 27.55 -15.60
CA LYS A 65 -0.02 26.86 -14.49
C LYS A 65 0.55 25.49 -14.16
N LEU A 66 1.80 25.22 -14.53
CA LEU A 66 2.48 24.01 -14.11
C LEU A 66 2.73 24.11 -12.60
N GLN A 67 2.48 23.03 -11.85
CA GLN A 67 2.90 22.97 -10.45
C GLN A 67 4.40 23.31 -10.33
N PRO A 68 4.87 23.91 -9.24
CA PRO A 68 6.25 24.38 -9.13
C PRO A 68 7.26 23.26 -8.83
N VAL A 69 6.81 22.15 -8.24
CA VAL A 69 7.66 21.03 -7.82
C VAL A 69 7.23 19.74 -8.52
N PRO A 70 8.16 19.01 -9.16
CA PRO A 70 7.86 17.72 -9.77
C PRO A 70 7.59 16.66 -8.68
N GLU A 71 6.39 16.08 -8.66
CA GLU A 71 6.01 15.03 -7.70
C GLU A 71 6.86 13.74 -7.81
N PHE A 72 7.45 13.51 -8.98
CA PHE A 72 8.21 12.30 -9.28
C PHE A 72 9.68 12.37 -8.84
N ILE A 73 10.16 13.52 -8.33
CA ILE A 73 11.51 13.68 -7.80
C ILE A 73 11.44 13.69 -6.28
N SER A 74 12.22 12.83 -5.65
CA SER A 74 12.31 12.72 -4.20
C SER A 74 13.76 12.54 -3.74
N LYS A 75 13.96 12.40 -2.44
CA LYS A 75 15.25 12.07 -1.84
C LYS A 75 15.14 10.75 -1.11
N TYR A 76 16.05 9.84 -1.39
CA TYR A 76 16.24 8.64 -0.59
C TYR A 76 17.23 8.97 0.53
N ARG A 77 16.84 8.71 1.78
CA ARG A 77 17.69 8.87 2.96
C ARG A 77 18.14 7.50 3.43
N ASP A 78 19.43 7.22 3.30
CA ASP A 78 20.02 6.08 3.98
C ASP A 78 20.26 6.43 5.44
N ALA A 79 19.72 5.63 6.36
CA ALA A 79 19.87 5.79 7.80
C ALA A 79 21.02 4.92 8.35
N GLY A 80 22.10 4.78 7.58
CA GLY A 80 23.29 4.07 8.00
C GLY A 80 23.99 4.70 9.21
N ASN A 81 24.80 3.89 9.91
CA ASN A 81 25.53 4.25 11.13
C ASN A 81 26.56 5.38 10.99
N GLY A 82 26.78 5.92 9.77
CA GLY A 82 27.80 6.95 9.46
C GLY A 82 27.25 8.34 9.12
N GLY A 83 25.94 8.56 9.23
CA GLY A 83 25.27 9.82 8.86
C GLY A 83 24.27 9.64 7.71
N ALA A 84 23.27 10.52 7.67
CA ALA A 84 22.21 10.47 6.67
C ALA A 84 22.73 10.93 5.30
N ILE A 85 23.03 9.98 4.40
CA ILE A 85 23.32 10.29 3.00
C ILE A 85 21.99 10.45 2.28
N GLU A 86 21.74 11.66 1.75
CA GLU A 86 20.60 11.94 0.89
C GLU A 86 21.03 11.76 -0.57
N SER A 87 20.43 10.78 -1.25
CA SER A 87 20.61 10.58 -2.69
C SER A 87 19.34 10.99 -3.43
N PRO A 88 19.45 11.59 -4.63
CA PRO A 88 18.27 11.86 -5.44
C PRO A 88 17.57 10.55 -5.80
N ALA A 89 16.25 10.59 -5.94
CA ALA A 89 15.43 9.46 -6.28
C ALA A 89 14.31 9.84 -7.25
N LEU A 90 13.95 8.91 -8.12
CA LEU A 90 12.87 9.05 -9.09
C LEU A 90 11.76 8.06 -8.77
N THR A 91 10.52 8.55 -8.74
CA THR A 91 9.33 7.74 -8.50
C THR A 91 8.47 7.71 -9.74
N ALA A 92 8.30 6.52 -10.32
CA ALA A 92 7.38 6.28 -11.43
C ALA A 92 6.15 5.53 -10.91
N SER A 93 4.96 5.84 -11.44
CA SER A 93 3.74 5.12 -11.07
C SER A 93 2.72 5.00 -12.18
N SER A 94 2.07 3.85 -12.29
CA SER A 94 0.89 3.62 -13.11
C SER A 94 -0.35 3.36 -12.23
N ARG A 95 -1.54 3.63 -12.75
CA ARG A 95 -2.80 3.29 -12.06
C ARG A 95 -3.14 1.85 -12.40
N PHE A 96 -3.69 1.11 -11.45
CA PHE A 96 -4.30 -0.19 -11.78
C PHE A 96 -5.60 -0.01 -12.55
N PHE A 97 -6.35 1.07 -12.31
CA PHE A 97 -7.66 1.26 -12.91
C PHE A 97 -7.85 2.66 -13.47
N THR A 98 -8.61 2.70 -14.56
CA THR A 98 -9.10 3.90 -15.22
C THR A 98 -10.61 3.96 -15.09
N PRO A 99 -11.21 5.13 -14.80
CA PRO A 99 -12.66 5.27 -14.84
C PRO A 99 -13.19 4.87 -16.22
N ILE A 100 -14.27 4.10 -16.30
CA ILE A 100 -14.81 3.60 -17.58
C ILE A 100 -15.13 4.75 -18.56
N LYS A 101 -15.54 5.91 -18.04
CA LYS A 101 -15.80 7.13 -18.82
C LYS A 101 -14.55 7.73 -19.49
N GLN A 102 -13.36 7.35 -19.02
CA GLN A 102 -12.05 7.80 -19.52
C GLN A 102 -11.30 6.69 -20.26
N ALA A 103 -11.86 5.48 -20.32
CA ALA A 103 -11.25 4.32 -20.96
C ALA A 103 -11.58 4.20 -22.45
N SER A 104 -12.30 5.18 -23.02
CA SER A 104 -12.67 5.17 -24.45
C SER A 104 -11.42 5.14 -25.35
N GLY A 105 -11.34 4.14 -26.22
CA GLY A 105 -10.23 3.96 -27.15
C GLY A 105 -9.06 3.16 -26.62
N PHE A 106 -9.16 2.60 -25.42
CA PHE A 106 -8.20 1.64 -24.89
C PHE A 106 -8.83 0.25 -24.76
N ASP A 107 -8.05 -0.77 -25.09
CA ASP A 107 -8.49 -2.15 -24.88
C ASP A 107 -8.47 -2.52 -23.39
N VAL A 108 -9.52 -3.22 -22.97
CA VAL A 108 -9.61 -3.77 -21.62
C VAL A 108 -8.77 -5.03 -21.55
N VAL A 109 -7.81 -5.05 -20.63
CA VAL A 109 -6.88 -6.17 -20.44
C VAL A 109 -7.08 -6.80 -19.07
N SER A 110 -6.89 -8.11 -18.97
CA SER A 110 -6.96 -8.81 -17.69
C SER A 110 -5.74 -8.51 -16.84
N ILE A 111 -5.94 -8.27 -15.55
CA ILE A 111 -4.83 -8.13 -14.60
C ILE A 111 -4.08 -9.47 -14.52
N ASN A 112 -2.76 -9.42 -14.62
CA ASN A 112 -1.91 -10.61 -14.48
C ASN A 112 -2.21 -11.31 -13.13
N PRO A 113 -2.63 -12.60 -13.13
CA PRO A 113 -2.96 -13.35 -11.91
C PRO A 113 -1.82 -13.43 -10.90
N GLU A 114 -0.57 -13.31 -11.33
CA GLU A 114 0.59 -13.28 -10.43
C GLU A 114 0.71 -11.97 -9.66
N LEU A 115 0.20 -10.86 -10.21
CA LEU A 115 0.15 -9.56 -9.51
C LEU A 115 -1.00 -9.51 -8.51
N ASP A 116 -2.05 -10.31 -8.72
CA ASP A 116 -3.18 -10.44 -7.81
C ASP A 116 -3.52 -11.90 -7.44
N PRO A 117 -2.62 -12.62 -6.73
CA PRO A 117 -2.85 -14.04 -6.40
C PRO A 117 -4.09 -14.29 -5.54
N ARG A 118 -4.65 -13.24 -4.94
CA ARG A 118 -5.80 -13.29 -4.02
C ARG A 118 -7.07 -12.71 -4.63
N GLY A 119 -7.03 -12.29 -5.89
CA GLY A 119 -8.18 -11.68 -6.58
C GLY A 119 -8.71 -10.43 -5.87
N ILE A 120 -7.86 -9.69 -5.15
CA ILE A 120 -8.25 -8.48 -4.42
C ILE A 120 -8.51 -7.35 -5.39
N LEU A 121 -7.64 -7.13 -6.38
CA LEU A 121 -7.83 -6.13 -7.43
C LEU A 121 -9.09 -6.42 -8.25
N GLY A 122 -9.40 -7.70 -8.48
CA GLY A 122 -10.64 -8.14 -9.14
C GLY A 122 -11.94 -7.77 -8.42
N LYS A 123 -11.89 -7.29 -7.17
CA LYS A 123 -13.08 -6.85 -6.40
C LYS A 123 -13.50 -5.40 -6.68
N VAL A 124 -12.78 -4.70 -7.56
CA VAL A 124 -13.16 -3.34 -7.94
C VAL A 124 -14.50 -3.36 -8.69
N ASP A 125 -15.28 -2.29 -8.56
CA ASP A 125 -16.55 -2.15 -9.28
C ASP A 125 -16.28 -1.98 -10.79
N ALA A 126 -16.37 -3.09 -11.53
CA ALA A 126 -16.12 -3.16 -12.97
C ALA A 126 -17.06 -2.28 -13.80
N THR A 127 -18.21 -1.86 -13.24
CA THR A 127 -19.13 -0.93 -13.91
C THR A 127 -18.59 0.51 -13.94
N LYS A 128 -17.62 0.82 -13.08
CA LYS A 128 -17.05 2.16 -12.92
C LYS A 128 -15.56 2.23 -13.28
N TRP A 129 -14.85 1.14 -13.10
CA TRP A 129 -13.39 1.07 -13.17
C TRP A 129 -12.95 -0.14 -14.00
N VAL A 130 -12.04 0.09 -14.94
CA VAL A 130 -11.52 -0.94 -15.83
C VAL A 130 -10.00 -0.89 -15.83
N HIS A 131 -9.36 -2.06 -16.01
CA HIS A 131 -7.93 -2.17 -16.28
C HIS A 131 -7.74 -2.18 -17.81
N THR A 132 -6.93 -1.27 -18.32
CA THR A 132 -6.70 -1.12 -19.76
C THR A 132 -5.22 -1.31 -20.11
N GLU A 133 -4.91 -1.46 -21.39
CA GLU A 133 -3.53 -1.55 -21.88
C GLU A 133 -2.62 -0.39 -21.40
N ASP A 134 -3.16 0.83 -21.19
CA ASP A 134 -2.38 1.96 -20.66
C ASP A 134 -2.05 1.80 -19.16
N ASN A 135 -2.81 0.97 -18.45
CA ASN A 135 -2.59 0.63 -17.05
C ASN A 135 -1.61 -0.54 -16.88
N GLU A 136 -1.36 -1.30 -17.94
CA GLU A 136 -0.47 -2.44 -17.91
C GLU A 136 0.99 -2.01 -17.66
N VAL A 137 1.67 -2.74 -16.79
CA VAL A 137 3.09 -2.57 -16.52
C VAL A 137 3.78 -3.89 -16.85
N GLY A 138 4.75 -3.85 -17.74
CA GLY A 138 5.56 -5.01 -18.08
C GLY A 138 6.52 -5.37 -16.95
N TYR A 139 6.53 -6.64 -16.56
CA TYR A 139 7.37 -7.15 -15.49
C TYR A 139 8.30 -8.22 -16.04
N TYR A 140 9.61 -8.02 -15.90
CA TYR A 140 10.62 -8.89 -16.51
C TYR A 140 11.74 -9.24 -15.53
N ILE A 141 12.41 -10.37 -15.79
CA ILE A 141 13.61 -10.79 -15.08
C ILE A 141 14.71 -10.98 -16.12
N GLN A 142 15.85 -10.32 -15.92
CA GLN A 142 17.02 -10.57 -16.75
C GLN A 142 17.60 -11.94 -16.38
N THR A 143 17.63 -12.87 -17.34
CA THR A 143 18.33 -14.14 -17.21
C THR A 143 19.62 -14.07 -18.04
N SER A 144 20.74 -14.53 -17.49
CA SER A 144 22.05 -14.33 -18.10
C SER A 144 22.29 -15.17 -19.35
N HIS A 145 22.82 -14.47 -20.36
CA HIS A 145 23.57 -14.85 -21.57
C HIS A 145 22.87 -15.37 -22.85
N ALA A 146 23.11 -14.58 -23.89
CA ALA A 146 23.07 -14.82 -25.34
C ALA A 146 21.69 -14.86 -26.02
N ASP A 147 21.38 -13.75 -26.68
CA ASP A 147 20.46 -13.60 -27.82
C ASP A 147 18.94 -13.67 -27.61
N GLN A 148 18.45 -13.97 -26.40
CA GLN A 148 17.02 -13.84 -26.12
C GLN A 148 16.81 -13.25 -24.73
N ASN A 149 16.41 -11.98 -24.67
CA ASN A 149 15.64 -11.47 -23.52
C ASN A 149 14.40 -12.35 -23.42
N ARG A 150 14.47 -13.44 -22.66
CA ARG A 150 13.28 -14.21 -22.33
C ARG A 150 12.45 -13.32 -21.43
N GLN A 151 11.34 -12.84 -21.97
CA GLN A 151 10.17 -12.47 -21.19
C GLN A 151 9.88 -13.66 -20.27
N VAL A 152 10.23 -13.53 -19.00
CA VAL A 152 9.75 -14.45 -17.99
C VAL A 152 8.35 -13.98 -17.69
N ASP A 153 7.33 -14.77 -18.05
CA ASP A 153 5.91 -14.49 -17.77
C ASP A 153 5.58 -14.46 -16.26
N LYS A 154 6.59 -14.40 -15.40
CA LYS A 154 6.45 -14.30 -13.96
C LYS A 154 6.79 -12.92 -13.44
N ALA A 155 5.89 -12.34 -12.66
CA ALA A 155 6.12 -11.06 -12.00
C ALA A 155 7.29 -11.21 -11.00
N PRO A 156 8.36 -10.39 -11.08
CA PRO A 156 9.48 -10.47 -10.17
C PRO A 156 9.04 -10.06 -8.77
N LYS A 157 9.53 -10.80 -7.77
CA LYS A 157 9.41 -10.40 -6.36
C LYS A 157 10.49 -9.38 -6.06
N LEU A 158 10.16 -8.11 -6.24
CA LEU A 158 11.07 -6.99 -6.00
C LEU A 158 11.15 -6.66 -4.50
N ASN A 159 12.36 -6.36 -4.04
CA ASN A 159 12.67 -5.92 -2.70
C ASN A 159 13.49 -4.62 -2.72
N ILE A 160 13.47 -3.89 -1.60
CA ILE A 160 14.35 -2.74 -1.42
C ILE A 160 15.80 -3.25 -1.44
N GLY A 161 16.61 -2.67 -2.33
CA GLY A 161 18.00 -3.05 -2.55
C GLY A 161 18.25 -3.80 -3.87
N ASP A 162 17.19 -4.26 -4.55
CA ASP A 162 17.32 -4.89 -5.85
C ASP A 162 17.76 -3.90 -6.92
N ILE A 163 18.59 -4.37 -7.86
CA ILE A 163 19.04 -3.62 -9.01
C ILE A 163 18.02 -3.83 -10.13
N VAL A 164 17.43 -2.74 -10.60
CA VAL A 164 16.35 -2.76 -11.59
C VAL A 164 16.62 -1.78 -12.72
N GLU A 165 16.11 -2.12 -13.90
CA GLU A 165 15.89 -1.18 -14.99
C GLU A 165 14.39 -0.84 -15.03
N ILE A 166 14.07 0.43 -15.27
CA ILE A 166 12.68 0.86 -15.42
C ILE A 166 12.51 1.59 -16.74
N GLN A 167 11.37 1.37 -17.38
CA GLN A 167 10.90 2.21 -18.47
C GLN A 167 9.74 3.07 -17.96
N ALA A 168 9.81 4.38 -18.20
CA ALA A 168 8.75 5.30 -17.81
C ALA A 168 8.51 6.36 -18.88
N SER A 169 7.26 6.81 -18.99
CA SER A 169 6.85 7.93 -19.84
C SER A 169 6.65 9.18 -19.01
N MET A 170 7.21 10.31 -19.42
CA MET A 170 6.96 11.60 -18.76
C MET A 170 5.79 12.31 -19.43
N LEU A 171 4.73 12.60 -18.67
CA LEU A 171 3.50 13.19 -19.20
C LEU A 171 3.04 14.37 -18.35
N SER A 172 2.61 15.46 -19.01
CA SER A 172 1.92 16.59 -18.37
C SER A 172 0.41 16.37 -18.40
N LEU A 173 -0.21 16.35 -17.22
CA LEU A 173 -1.62 16.07 -17.04
C LEU A 173 -2.34 17.28 -16.41
N PRO A 174 -3.51 17.69 -16.92
CA PRO A 174 -4.30 18.73 -16.29
C PRO A 174 -4.87 18.24 -14.94
N SER A 175 -4.81 19.09 -13.93
CA SER A 175 -5.30 18.85 -12.57
C SER A 175 -5.90 20.13 -11.98
N LYS A 176 -7.23 20.18 -11.85
CA LYS A 176 -8.01 21.27 -11.22
C LYS A 176 -7.48 22.68 -11.55
N GLY A 177 -7.31 22.99 -12.83
CA GLY A 177 -6.86 24.31 -13.30
C GLY A 177 -5.34 24.53 -13.30
N THR A 178 -4.57 23.53 -12.87
CA THR A 178 -3.10 23.47 -12.96
C THR A 178 -2.69 22.27 -13.82
N TYR A 179 -1.39 22.12 -14.07
CA TYR A 179 -0.83 20.94 -14.74
C TYR A 179 0.20 20.28 -13.83
N THR A 180 0.22 18.96 -13.83
CA THR A 180 1.17 18.14 -13.09
C THR A 180 1.93 17.24 -14.06
N VAL A 181 3.25 17.25 -14.01
CA VAL A 181 4.06 16.27 -14.76
C VAL A 181 4.25 15.02 -13.91
N LYS A 182 4.04 13.85 -14.50
CA LYS A 182 4.20 12.55 -13.85
C LYS A 182 5.09 11.63 -14.67
N LEU A 183 5.82 10.76 -13.99
CA LEU A 183 6.46 9.59 -14.58
C LEU A 183 5.48 8.41 -14.51
N ILE A 184 4.94 8.02 -15.66
CA ILE A 184 4.08 6.85 -15.79
C ILE A 184 4.95 5.62 -16.00
N LEU A 185 4.84 4.66 -15.10
CA LEU A 185 5.60 3.42 -15.16
C LEU A 185 5.09 2.54 -16.32
N ARG A 186 5.99 2.06 -17.17
CA ARG A 186 5.67 1.20 -18.32
C ARG A 186 6.24 -0.20 -18.17
N SER A 187 7.45 -0.33 -17.65
CA SER A 187 8.02 -1.64 -17.33
C SER A 187 9.04 -1.59 -16.20
N ILE A 188 9.24 -2.74 -15.56
CA ILE A 188 10.29 -3.00 -14.60
C ILE A 188 11.00 -4.29 -14.99
N VAL A 189 12.32 -4.24 -15.06
CA VAL A 189 13.19 -5.38 -15.26
C VAL A 189 14.04 -5.56 -14.02
N LEU A 190 13.96 -6.73 -13.38
CA LEU A 190 14.89 -7.13 -12.34
C LEU A 190 16.23 -7.54 -12.99
N LEU A 191 17.29 -6.76 -12.75
CA LEU A 191 18.62 -7.03 -13.26
C LEU A 191 19.40 -7.94 -12.30
N ASP A 192 19.37 -7.61 -11.00
CA ASP A 192 20.05 -8.39 -9.96
C ASP A 192 19.34 -8.26 -8.61
N GLY A 193 18.91 -9.40 -8.04
CA GLY A 193 18.34 -9.50 -6.69
C GLY A 193 19.22 -10.30 -5.71
N HIS A 194 20.40 -10.74 -6.14
CA HIS A 194 21.29 -11.60 -5.36
C HIS A 194 21.82 -10.86 -4.12
N LEU A 195 22.13 -9.56 -4.24
CA LEU A 195 22.59 -8.74 -3.11
C LEU A 195 21.56 -8.69 -1.99
N THR A 196 20.29 -8.47 -2.32
CA THR A 196 19.20 -8.42 -1.33
C THR A 196 18.95 -9.79 -0.71
N SER A 197 19.04 -10.86 -1.51
CA SER A 197 18.90 -12.24 -1.04
C SER A 197 20.02 -12.61 -0.05
N ALA A 198 21.27 -12.30 -0.38
CA ALA A 198 22.43 -12.55 0.46
C ALA A 198 22.34 -11.74 1.78
N ALA A 199 21.99 -10.44 1.69
CA ALA A 199 21.83 -9.60 2.87
C ALA A 199 20.69 -10.09 3.79
N THR A 200 19.58 -10.56 3.21
CA THR A 200 18.47 -11.13 3.96
C THR A 200 18.87 -12.42 4.65
N THR A 201 19.54 -13.32 3.93
CA THR A 201 20.07 -14.58 4.49
C THR A 201 21.04 -14.31 5.63
N ALA A 202 21.98 -13.38 5.46
CA ALA A 202 22.93 -13.00 6.50
C ALA A 202 22.23 -12.44 7.75
N ARG A 203 21.21 -11.59 7.58
CA ARG A 203 20.41 -11.08 8.71
C ARG A 203 19.64 -12.18 9.42
N THR A 204 19.04 -13.12 8.68
CA THR A 204 18.33 -14.25 9.26
C THR A 204 19.28 -15.15 10.07
N LEU A 205 20.44 -15.50 9.50
CA LEU A 205 21.46 -16.30 10.19
C LEU A 205 22.05 -15.58 11.42
N ALA A 206 22.22 -14.26 11.37
CA ALA A 206 22.72 -13.48 12.49
C ALA A 206 21.68 -13.32 13.62
N ALA A 207 20.38 -13.34 13.29
CA ALA A 207 19.31 -13.24 14.27
C ALA A 207 19.23 -14.49 15.18
N ASP A 208 19.57 -15.67 14.67
CA ASP A 208 19.64 -16.91 15.44
C ASP A 208 20.76 -16.89 16.51
N THR A 209 21.76 -16.02 16.36
CA THR A 209 22.87 -15.85 17.31
C THR A 209 22.55 -14.83 18.42
N ILE A 210 21.47 -14.06 18.29
CA ILE A 210 21.02 -13.15 19.35
C ILE A 210 20.19 -13.96 20.34
N ILE A 211 20.81 -14.38 21.44
CA ILE A 211 20.11 -14.85 22.64
C ILE A 211 19.27 -13.65 23.14
N LEU A 212 18.04 -13.55 22.67
CA LEU A 212 17.08 -12.61 23.23
C LEU A 212 16.93 -12.97 24.71
N PRO A 213 17.12 -12.03 25.65
CA PRO A 213 16.77 -12.30 27.04
C PRO A 213 15.30 -12.73 27.06
N PRO A 214 14.93 -13.72 27.91
CA PRO A 214 13.57 -14.23 27.97
C PRO A 214 12.61 -13.04 28.09
N PRO A 215 11.47 -13.05 27.38
CA PRO A 215 10.54 -11.94 27.37
C PRO A 215 10.25 -11.57 28.82
N ARG A 216 10.61 -10.35 29.23
CA ARG A 216 10.23 -9.83 30.55
C ARG A 216 8.72 -9.90 30.59
N GLN A 217 8.18 -10.87 31.33
CA GLN A 217 6.77 -10.89 31.65
C GLN A 217 6.48 -9.58 32.37
N LEU A 218 5.79 -8.67 31.67
CA LEU A 218 5.17 -7.52 32.31
C LEU A 218 4.14 -8.11 33.26
N LYS A 219 4.49 -8.21 34.55
CA LYS A 219 3.53 -8.50 35.61
C LYS A 219 2.48 -7.40 35.52
N TRP A 220 1.31 -7.74 35.00
CA TRP A 220 0.13 -6.91 35.15
C TRP A 220 -0.14 -6.81 36.66
N GLN A 221 0.31 -5.72 37.28
CA GLN A 221 -0.23 -5.31 38.56
C GLN A 221 -1.61 -4.73 38.27
N ASN A 222 -2.65 -5.52 38.52
CA ASN A 222 -4.02 -5.03 38.48
C ASN A 222 -4.16 -3.98 39.60
N PRO A 223 -4.37 -2.69 39.28
CA PRO A 223 -4.47 -1.63 40.29
C PRO A 223 -5.71 -1.78 41.19
N TYR A 224 -6.64 -2.69 40.87
CA TYR A 224 -7.84 -2.97 41.65
C TYR A 224 -7.72 -4.20 42.57
N SER A 225 -6.55 -4.83 42.66
CA SER A 225 -6.33 -6.01 43.53
C SER A 225 -6.54 -5.74 45.02
N GLY A 226 -6.62 -4.49 45.46
CA GLY A 226 -6.87 -4.11 46.86
C GLY A 226 -8.35 -4.01 47.24
N TYR A 227 -9.30 -4.18 46.32
CA TYR A 227 -10.73 -3.91 46.56
C TYR A 227 -11.61 -5.16 46.76
N VAL A 228 -11.03 -6.35 46.83
CA VAL A 228 -11.79 -7.58 47.07
C VAL A 228 -11.35 -8.21 48.39
N SER A 229 -11.73 -7.56 49.49
CA SER A 229 -11.83 -8.17 50.82
C SER A 229 -12.54 -7.20 51.76
N GLN A 230 -13.87 -7.13 51.66
CA GLN A 230 -14.82 -7.00 52.78
C GLN A 230 -16.21 -6.65 52.24
N ARG A 231 -17.21 -7.46 52.67
CA ARG A 231 -18.65 -7.47 52.31
C ARG A 231 -18.93 -8.21 51.00
N ALA A 232 -19.76 -9.25 50.95
CA ALA A 232 -20.99 -9.43 51.70
C ALA A 232 -21.15 -10.86 52.23
N GLN A 233 -21.56 -10.95 53.51
CA GLN A 233 -22.33 -12.08 54.02
C GLN A 233 -23.70 -12.04 53.34
N THR A 234 -24.08 -13.14 52.70
CA THR A 234 -25.43 -13.33 52.15
C THR A 234 -26.37 -13.72 53.31
N PRO A 235 -27.50 -13.03 53.53
CA PRO A 235 -28.54 -13.54 54.42
C PRO A 235 -29.20 -14.77 53.77
N GLN A 236 -29.41 -15.84 54.55
CA GLN A 236 -30.25 -16.96 54.13
C GLN A 236 -31.69 -16.47 53.97
N ILE A 237 -32.26 -16.66 52.78
CA ILE A 237 -33.68 -16.48 52.49
C ILE A 237 -34.29 -17.88 52.40
N ASN A 238 -35.35 -18.12 53.16
CA ASN A 238 -36.03 -19.41 53.28
C ASN A 238 -36.79 -19.80 52.01
N GLU A 239 -36.76 -21.08 51.67
CA GLU A 239 -37.27 -21.76 50.47
C GLU A 239 -38.82 -21.79 50.29
N ALA A 240 -39.58 -20.90 50.94
CA ALA A 240 -41.04 -20.99 50.94
C ALA A 240 -41.78 -20.06 49.94
N ASP A 241 -41.08 -19.17 49.21
CA ASP A 241 -41.71 -18.20 48.30
C ASP A 241 -41.13 -18.28 46.87
N VAL A 242 -41.28 -19.44 46.21
CA VAL A 242 -41.02 -19.57 44.77
C VAL A 242 -42.36 -19.73 44.02
N PRO A 243 -42.80 -18.73 43.25
CA PRO A 243 -43.95 -18.89 42.35
C PRO A 243 -43.61 -19.88 41.22
N GLN A 244 -44.46 -20.88 41.02
CA GLN A 244 -44.37 -21.82 39.90
C GLN A 244 -44.60 -21.11 38.57
N TYR A 245 -43.64 -21.23 37.65
CA TYR A 245 -43.76 -20.78 36.27
C TYR A 245 -44.49 -21.86 35.45
N GLN A 246 -45.66 -21.54 34.91
CA GLN A 246 -46.33 -22.36 33.89
C GLN A 246 -45.87 -21.89 32.50
N PRO A 247 -45.50 -22.80 31.59
CA PRO A 247 -45.18 -22.43 30.21
C PRO A 247 -46.47 -22.15 29.44
N GLU A 248 -46.58 -20.95 28.87
CA GLU A 248 -47.68 -20.57 27.96
C GLU A 248 -47.54 -21.26 26.59
N GLU A 249 -48.71 -21.58 26.04
CA GLU A 249 -49.02 -22.42 24.88
C GLU A 249 -48.48 -21.92 23.54
N GLU A 250 -48.21 -22.89 22.66
CA GLU A 250 -48.03 -22.73 21.21
C GLU A 250 -49.23 -21.99 20.60
N LEU A 251 -48.97 -20.90 19.86
CA LEU A 251 -49.95 -20.31 18.96
C LEU A 251 -49.63 -20.70 17.52
N GLU A 252 -50.60 -21.43 16.96
CA GLU A 252 -50.67 -21.95 15.60
C GLU A 252 -50.63 -20.88 14.50
N GLU A 253 -50.21 -21.36 13.32
CA GLU A 253 -50.35 -20.74 12.02
C GLU A 253 -51.80 -20.32 11.70
N SER A 254 -52.02 -19.07 11.30
CA SER A 254 -53.02 -18.69 10.28
C SER A 254 -52.93 -17.18 9.97
N ASP A 255 -53.46 -16.81 8.80
CA ASP A 255 -53.64 -15.44 8.28
C ASP A 255 -52.52 -14.86 7.39
N TRP A 256 -52.17 -15.61 6.36
CA TRP A 256 -51.95 -15.00 5.04
C TRP A 256 -53.31 -14.89 4.31
N HIS A 257 -53.97 -13.73 4.35
CA HIS A 257 -54.83 -13.19 3.28
C HIS A 257 -55.36 -11.80 3.69
N ASN A 258 -54.80 -10.72 3.11
CA ASN A 258 -55.52 -9.56 2.58
C ASN A 258 -54.54 -8.43 2.23
N MET A 259 -54.24 -8.29 0.94
CA MET A 259 -53.81 -7.02 0.35
C MET A 259 -55.06 -6.25 -0.10
N PRO A 260 -55.14 -4.93 0.09
CA PRO A 260 -55.98 -4.07 -0.72
C PRO A 260 -55.19 -3.60 -1.95
N THR A 261 -55.77 -3.85 -3.12
CA THR A 261 -55.51 -3.11 -4.36
C THR A 261 -56.18 -1.74 -4.29
N GLU A 262 -55.40 -0.69 -4.54
CA GLU A 262 -55.78 0.52 -5.30
C GLU A 262 -54.53 1.30 -5.73
#